data_AF-A0A2D8S290-F1
#
_entry.id   AF-A0A2D8S290-F1
#
_cell.length_a   1.000
_cell.length_b   1.000
_cell.length_c   1.000
_cell.angle_alpha   90.00
_cell.angle_beta   90.00
_cell.angle_gamma   90.00
#
_symmetry.space_group_name_H-M   'P 1'
#
loop_
_entity.id
_entity.type
_entity.pdbx_description
1 polymer ?
#
loop_
_entity_poly.entity_id
_entity_poly.type
_entity_poly.pdbx_seq_one_letter_code
_entity_poly.pdbx_strand_id
1 'polypeptide(L)'
;MFIRSFLFLIVLSGCSSFQEIKSTIDFDGTFTNSDKFNFKKCLSKAKTNFKLYDLDIGEFAENITSEGLEFNTRVNATLTAQIGESEEELFMESSKINTTNYISSNMAEEESKRLRELIINDFCKILLKNV
;
A
#
# COMPACT_ATOMS: atom_id res chain seq x y z
N MET A 1 -52.30 12.84 -27.03
CA MET A 1 -51.93 13.38 -25.70
C MET A 1 -51.09 12.41 -24.86
N PHE A 2 -50.33 11.47 -25.47
CA PHE A 2 -49.61 10.40 -24.76
C PHE A 2 -48.08 10.53 -24.88
N ILE A 3 -47.59 11.08 -25.99
CA ILE A 3 -46.15 11.25 -26.28
C ILE A 3 -45.50 12.34 -25.38
N ARG A 4 -46.27 13.35 -24.95
CA ARG A 4 -45.75 14.42 -24.07
C ARG A 4 -45.51 13.97 -22.63
N SER A 5 -46.28 13.01 -22.09
CA SER A 5 -46.04 12.46 -20.74
C SER A 5 -44.88 11.47 -20.70
N PHE A 6 -44.51 10.86 -21.83
CA PHE A 6 -43.43 9.86 -21.86
C PHE A 6 -42.04 10.51 -21.79
N LEU A 7 -41.88 11.73 -22.32
CA LEU A 7 -40.63 12.50 -22.24
C LEU A 7 -40.27 12.94 -20.82
N PHE A 8 -41.27 13.21 -19.97
CA PHE A 8 -41.03 13.59 -18.56
C PHE A 8 -40.49 12.45 -17.70
N LEU A 9 -40.80 11.19 -18.04
CA LEU A 9 -40.28 10.03 -17.32
C LEU A 9 -38.80 9.76 -17.61
N ILE A 10 -38.31 10.15 -18.80
CA ILE A 10 -36.91 9.96 -19.21
C ILE A 10 -35.97 10.97 -18.51
N VAL A 11 -36.48 12.15 -18.14
CA VAL A 11 -35.69 13.18 -17.44
C VAL A 11 -35.57 12.89 -15.93
N LEU A 12 -36.54 12.18 -15.34
CA LEU A 12 -36.51 11.82 -13.92
C LEU A 12 -35.70 10.55 -13.62
N SER A 13 -35.45 9.69 -14.61
CA SER A 13 -34.60 8.50 -14.46
C SER A 13 -33.08 8.80 -14.56
N GLY A 14 -32.69 10.04 -14.85
CA GLY A 14 -31.28 10.44 -15.00
C GLY A 14 -30.51 10.77 -13.72
N CYS A 15 -31.17 10.80 -12.55
CA CYS A 15 -30.53 11.09 -11.26
C CYS A 15 -30.22 9.82 -10.42
N SER A 16 -30.17 8.63 -11.03
CA SER A 16 -29.72 7.45 -10.29
C SER A 16 -28.20 7.39 -10.27
N SER A 17 -27.64 7.72 -9.10
CA SER A 17 -26.33 7.32 -8.58
C SER A 17 -25.10 7.79 -9.34
N PHE A 18 -24.68 9.03 -9.12
CA PHE A 18 -23.26 9.37 -9.20
C PHE A 18 -22.78 9.89 -7.85
N GLN A 19 -22.72 9.00 -6.87
CA GLN A 19 -22.08 9.32 -5.61
C GLN A 19 -21.46 8.06 -5.00
N GLU A 20 -20.35 7.64 -5.59
CA GLU A 20 -19.26 7.02 -4.83
C GLU A 20 -17.96 7.53 -5.46
N ILE A 21 -17.44 8.65 -4.94
CA ILE A 21 -15.99 8.88 -5.03
C ILE A 21 -15.39 7.81 -4.13
N LYS A 22 -15.18 6.63 -4.69
CA LYS A 22 -14.33 5.61 -4.09
C LYS A 22 -12.95 6.26 -3.98
N SER A 23 -12.42 6.34 -2.77
CA SER A 23 -11.05 6.77 -2.51
C SER A 23 -10.10 6.18 -3.56
N THR A 24 -9.31 7.04 -4.20
CA THR A 24 -8.29 6.60 -5.16
C THR A 24 -6.95 6.45 -4.46
N ILE A 25 -6.20 5.42 -4.86
CA ILE A 25 -4.82 5.22 -4.42
C ILE A 25 -3.95 5.19 -5.67
N ASP A 26 -3.18 6.26 -5.85
CA ASP A 26 -2.26 6.42 -6.97
C ASP A 26 -0.86 6.00 -6.53
N PHE A 27 -0.14 5.35 -7.45
CA PHE A 27 1.20 4.83 -7.24
C PHE A 27 2.09 5.27 -8.39
N ASP A 28 3.32 5.65 -8.10
CA ASP A 28 4.33 5.90 -9.13
C ASP A 28 4.94 4.60 -9.68
N GLY A 29 6.10 4.74 -10.35
CA GLY A 29 6.84 3.65 -10.96
C GLY A 29 7.65 2.76 -10.01
N THR A 30 7.83 3.13 -8.73
CA THR A 30 8.69 2.36 -7.80
C THR A 30 7.97 1.16 -7.20
N PHE A 31 6.63 1.13 -7.25
CA PHE A 31 5.84 0.05 -6.67
C PHE A 31 5.69 -1.15 -7.60
N THR A 32 5.96 -2.34 -7.08
CA THR A 32 5.61 -3.60 -7.74
C THR A 32 4.09 -3.87 -7.67
N ASN A 33 3.58 -4.78 -8.48
CA ASN A 33 2.18 -5.19 -8.41
C ASN A 33 1.79 -5.79 -7.05
N SER A 34 2.73 -6.47 -6.38
CA SER A 34 2.51 -7.02 -5.04
C SER A 34 2.36 -5.91 -4.01
N ASP A 35 3.20 -4.86 -4.07
CA ASP A 35 3.08 -3.71 -3.16
C ASP A 35 1.75 -3.01 -3.37
N LYS A 36 1.39 -2.72 -4.64
CA LYS A 36 0.11 -2.09 -5.00
C LYS A 36 -1.07 -2.87 -4.45
N PHE A 37 -1.03 -4.19 -4.55
CA PHE A 37 -2.08 -5.05 -3.99
C PHE A 37 -2.16 -4.94 -2.47
N ASN A 38 -1.03 -4.99 -1.76
CA ASN A 38 -0.99 -4.90 -0.30
C ASN A 38 -1.48 -3.54 0.22
N PHE A 39 -1.05 -2.44 -0.40
CA PHE A 39 -1.53 -1.10 -0.07
C PHE A 39 -3.03 -0.94 -0.34
N LYS A 40 -3.52 -1.39 -1.51
CA LYS A 40 -4.95 -1.36 -1.82
C LYS A 40 -5.77 -2.17 -0.82
N LYS A 41 -5.25 -3.32 -0.38
CA LYS A 41 -5.91 -4.18 0.61
C LYS A 41 -6.03 -3.45 1.96
N CYS A 42 -4.94 -2.91 2.50
CA CYS A 42 -4.93 -2.30 3.82
C CYS A 42 -5.67 -0.93 3.86
N LEU A 43 -5.63 -0.16 2.77
CA LEU A 43 -6.28 1.16 2.66
C LEU A 43 -7.70 1.08 2.07
N SER A 44 -8.20 -0.11 1.74
CA SER A 44 -9.49 -0.33 1.07
C SER A 44 -10.71 0.32 1.73
N LYS A 45 -10.65 0.60 3.04
CA LYS A 45 -11.73 1.20 3.83
C LYS A 45 -11.57 2.70 4.06
N ALA A 46 -10.44 3.28 3.70
CA ALA A 46 -10.21 4.71 3.85
C ALA A 46 -11.11 5.48 2.88
N LYS A 47 -11.64 6.63 3.30
CA LYS A 47 -12.48 7.51 2.48
C LYS A 47 -11.73 8.74 1.94
N THR A 48 -10.40 8.68 1.95
CA THR A 48 -9.53 9.74 1.43
C THR A 48 -8.70 9.21 0.28
N ASN A 49 -8.26 10.12 -0.59
CA ASN A 49 -7.34 9.77 -1.66
C ASN A 49 -5.92 9.70 -1.12
N PHE A 50 -5.12 8.80 -1.69
CA PHE A 50 -3.70 8.70 -1.39
C PHE A 50 -2.92 8.76 -2.68
N LYS A 51 -1.82 9.51 -2.67
CA LYS A 51 -0.77 9.34 -3.67
C LYS A 51 0.46 8.83 -2.95
N LEU A 52 0.97 7.70 -3.38
CA LEU A 52 2.12 7.03 -2.78
C LEU A 52 3.26 7.02 -3.80
N TYR A 53 4.44 7.47 -3.37
CA TYR A 53 5.59 7.67 -4.24
C TYR A 53 6.90 7.40 -3.51
N ASP A 54 7.95 7.15 -4.29
CA ASP A 54 9.32 6.91 -3.80
C ASP A 54 9.41 5.75 -2.78
N LEU A 55 8.61 4.70 -2.97
CA LEU A 55 8.78 3.47 -2.20
C LEU A 55 10.16 2.87 -2.49
N ASP A 56 11.01 2.79 -1.47
CA ASP A 56 12.26 2.05 -1.48
C ASP A 56 12.20 0.96 -0.40
N ILE A 57 12.62 -0.25 -0.74
CA ILE A 57 12.67 -1.39 0.18
C ILE A 57 13.99 -2.12 -0.04
N GLY A 58 14.92 -1.95 0.90
CA GLY A 58 16.22 -2.62 0.91
C GLY A 58 16.25 -3.80 1.89
N GLU A 59 16.81 -4.92 1.44
CA GLU A 59 17.05 -6.10 2.26
C GLU A 59 18.54 -6.31 2.49
N PHE A 60 18.93 -6.56 3.74
CA PHE A 60 20.32 -6.71 4.17
C PHE A 60 20.47 -7.95 5.05
N ALA A 61 21.52 -8.73 4.79
CA ALA A 61 21.95 -9.79 5.70
C ALA A 61 22.89 -9.23 6.78
N GLU A 62 22.54 -9.43 8.04
CA GLU A 62 23.31 -9.02 9.21
C GLU A 62 23.66 -10.24 10.08
N ASN A 63 24.67 -10.12 10.96
CA ASN A 63 25.03 -11.15 11.94
C ASN A 63 25.22 -12.57 11.35
N ILE A 64 25.97 -12.66 10.25
CA ILE A 64 26.28 -13.94 9.61
C ILE A 64 27.20 -14.77 10.53
N THR A 65 26.82 -16.00 10.85
CA THR A 65 27.64 -16.89 11.69
C THR A 65 28.89 -17.37 10.95
N SER A 66 29.91 -17.86 11.69
CA SER A 66 31.20 -18.28 11.12
C SER A 66 31.10 -19.45 10.14
N GLU A 67 30.01 -20.21 10.17
CA GLU A 67 29.72 -21.29 9.22
C GLU A 67 28.90 -20.80 8.01
N GLY A 68 28.47 -19.53 8.02
CA GLY A 68 27.66 -18.90 6.98
C GLY A 68 26.22 -19.39 6.92
N LEU A 69 25.83 -20.39 7.70
CA LEU A 69 24.54 -21.07 7.59
C LEU A 69 23.37 -20.27 8.17
N GLU A 70 23.65 -19.32 9.07
CA GLU A 70 22.66 -18.52 9.78
C GLU A 70 22.98 -17.03 9.64
N PHE A 71 21.94 -16.24 9.38
CA PHE A 71 22.03 -14.78 9.28
C PHE A 71 20.70 -14.14 9.68
N ASN A 72 20.74 -12.86 10.03
CA ASN A 72 19.56 -12.05 10.27
C ASN A 72 19.20 -11.32 8.98
N THR A 73 17.92 -11.29 8.63
CA THR A 73 17.45 -10.38 7.57
C THR A 73 16.96 -9.10 8.21
N ARG A 74 17.55 -7.97 7.80
CA ARG A 74 17.02 -6.63 8.03
C ARG A 74 16.38 -6.14 6.75
N VAL A 75 15.15 -5.64 6.86
CA VAL A 75 14.48 -4.90 5.80
C VAL A 75 14.31 -3.47 6.27
N ASN A 76 14.77 -2.52 5.46
CA ASN A 76 14.54 -1.10 5.65
C ASN A 76 13.67 -0.61 4.50
N ALA A 77 12.77 0.32 4.78
CA ALA A 77 11.96 0.92 3.76
C ALA A 77 11.66 2.38 4.03
N THR A 78 11.48 3.12 2.95
CA THR A 78 11.02 4.51 2.95
C THR A 78 9.82 4.65 2.03
N LEU A 79 8.93 5.60 2.34
CA LEU A 79 7.76 5.89 1.54
C LEU A 79 7.38 7.36 1.71
N THR A 80 7.06 8.04 0.61
CA THR A 80 6.46 9.36 0.64
C THR A 80 4.98 9.27 0.24
N ALA A 81 4.12 10.04 0.91
CA ALA A 81 2.69 10.00 0.68
C ALA A 81 2.04 11.37 0.75
N GLN A 82 1.08 11.61 -0.14
CA GLN A 82 0.14 12.72 -0.08
C GLN A 82 -1.23 12.17 0.33
N ILE A 83 -1.88 12.80 1.32
CA ILE A 83 -3.19 12.38 1.83
C ILE A 83 -4.24 13.45 1.49
N GLY A 84 -5.30 13.05 0.79
CA GLY A 84 -6.38 13.92 0.36
C GLY A 84 -5.92 14.97 -0.65
N GLU A 85 -6.33 16.22 -0.42
CA GLU A 85 -5.95 17.39 -1.21
C GLU A 85 -4.81 18.21 -0.57
N SER A 86 -4.21 17.70 0.52
CA SER A 86 -3.11 18.39 1.21
C SER A 86 -1.91 18.54 0.29
N GLU A 87 -1.32 19.73 0.21
CA GLU A 87 -0.03 19.94 -0.47
C GLU A 87 1.16 19.41 0.36
N GLU A 88 0.93 19.02 1.61
CA GLU A 88 1.97 18.48 2.49
C GLU A 88 2.25 17.01 2.18
N GLU A 89 3.55 16.70 2.04
CA GLU A 89 4.04 15.34 1.85
C GLU A 89 4.42 14.71 3.20
N LEU A 90 3.93 13.50 3.44
CA LEU A 90 4.29 12.69 4.59
C LEU A 90 5.39 11.72 4.20
N PHE A 91 6.59 11.97 4.72
CA PHE A 91 7.70 11.03 4.63
C PHE A 91 7.65 10.01 5.77
N MET A 92 7.79 8.73 5.44
CA MET A 92 7.72 7.61 6.38
C MET A 92 8.92 6.69 6.20
N GLU A 93 9.46 6.20 7.31
CA GLU A 93 10.50 5.18 7.34
C GLU A 93 10.08 4.02 8.25
N SER A 94 10.45 2.81 7.88
CA SER A 94 10.22 1.62 8.68
C SER A 94 11.38 0.63 8.54
N SER A 95 11.70 -0.06 9.62
CA SER A 95 12.74 -1.10 9.64
C SER A 95 12.26 -2.29 10.44
N LYS A 96 12.53 -3.49 9.93
CA LYS A 96 12.27 -4.77 10.61
C LYS A 96 13.51 -5.64 10.52
N ILE A 97 13.79 -6.35 11.61
CA ILE A 97 14.86 -7.34 11.68
C ILE A 97 14.26 -8.67 12.15
N ASN A 98 14.64 -9.76 11.51
CA ASN A 98 14.39 -11.11 12.02
C ASN A 98 15.61 -11.64 12.78
N THR A 99 15.37 -12.52 13.75
CA THR A 99 16.38 -13.02 14.69
C THR A 99 17.20 -14.19 14.17
N THR A 100 16.74 -14.96 13.16
CA THR A 100 17.53 -16.02 12.51
C THR A 100 16.86 -16.53 11.22
N ASN A 101 17.58 -16.48 10.10
CA ASN A 101 17.26 -17.16 8.84
C ASN A 101 18.36 -18.17 8.49
N TYR A 102 18.01 -19.17 7.69
CA TYR A 102 18.93 -20.20 7.21
C TYR A 102 19.11 -20.06 5.70
N ILE A 103 20.26 -20.46 5.17
CA ILE A 103 20.58 -20.40 3.73
C ILE A 103 19.58 -21.17 2.83
N SER A 104 18.69 -22.03 3.38
CA SER A 104 17.67 -22.70 2.57
C SER A 104 16.84 -21.66 1.81
N SER A 105 16.98 -21.64 0.47
CA SER A 105 16.53 -20.53 -0.37
C SER A 105 15.04 -20.24 -0.23
N ASN A 106 14.23 -21.28 -0.07
CA ASN A 106 12.78 -21.14 0.08
C ASN A 106 12.39 -20.44 1.39
N MET A 107 13.09 -20.74 2.49
CA MET A 107 12.74 -20.19 3.80
C MET A 107 13.21 -18.74 3.94
N ALA A 108 14.40 -18.42 3.39
CA ALA A 108 14.88 -17.05 3.30
C ALA A 108 13.95 -16.18 2.45
N GLU A 109 13.48 -16.68 1.31
CA GLU A 109 12.55 -15.95 0.44
C GLU A 109 11.18 -15.74 1.10
N GLU A 110 10.64 -16.74 1.80
CA GLU A 110 9.36 -16.63 2.50
C GLU A 110 9.43 -15.62 3.65
N GLU A 111 10.54 -15.61 4.39
CA GLU A 111 10.73 -14.63 5.46
C GLU A 111 10.91 -13.21 4.92
N SER A 112 11.65 -13.03 3.81
CA SER A 112 11.75 -11.74 3.13
C SER A 112 10.38 -11.18 2.74
N LYS A 113 9.52 -12.01 2.13
CA LYS A 113 8.14 -11.65 1.78
C LYS A 113 7.34 -11.24 3.02
N ARG A 114 7.45 -12.01 4.11
CA ARG A 114 6.78 -11.70 5.38
C ARG A 114 7.23 -10.36 5.96
N LEU A 115 8.54 -10.09 6.00
CA LEU A 115 9.07 -8.83 6.51
C LEU A 115 8.61 -7.63 5.66
N ARG A 116 8.58 -7.79 4.33
CA ARG A 116 8.05 -6.78 3.42
C ARG A 116 6.57 -6.48 3.69
N GLU A 117 5.74 -7.50 3.88
CA GLU A 117 4.33 -7.31 4.24
C GLU A 117 4.16 -6.58 5.58
N LEU A 118 5.00 -6.90 6.58
CA LEU A 118 4.98 -6.22 7.88
C LEU A 118 5.34 -4.73 7.75
N ILE A 119 6.32 -4.39 6.92
CA ILE A 119 6.68 -3.00 6.64
C ILE A 119 5.53 -2.25 5.97
N ILE A 120 4.92 -2.82 4.93
CA ILE A 120 3.78 -2.20 4.24
C ILE A 120 2.63 -1.97 5.24
N ASN A 121 2.34 -2.95 6.09
CA ASN A 121 1.32 -2.80 7.13
C ASN A 121 1.63 -1.65 8.11
N ASP A 122 2.90 -1.44 8.45
CA ASP A 122 3.28 -0.32 9.31
C ASP A 122 3.06 1.04 8.62
N PHE A 123 3.41 1.16 7.33
CA PHE A 123 3.04 2.35 6.55
C PHE A 123 1.53 2.55 6.47
N CYS A 124 0.75 1.49 6.24
CA CYS A 124 -0.71 1.60 6.22
C CYS A 124 -1.27 2.13 7.54
N LYS A 125 -0.74 1.68 8.69
CA LYS A 125 -1.17 2.20 10.01
C LYS A 125 -0.87 3.69 10.16
N ILE A 126 0.31 4.13 9.71
CA ILE A 126 0.68 5.55 9.76
C ILE A 126 -0.25 6.35 8.85
N LEU A 127 -0.47 5.91 7.62
CA LEU A 127 -1.38 6.55 6.68
C LEU A 127 -2.79 6.68 7.26
N LEU A 128 -3.37 5.59 7.77
CA LEU A 128 -4.70 5.57 8.35
C LEU A 128 -4.86 6.43 9.61
N LYS A 129 -3.77 6.70 10.34
CA LYS A 129 -3.77 7.62 11.49
C LYS A 129 -3.84 9.09 11.06
N ASN A 130 -3.41 9.40 9.85
CA ASN A 130 -3.37 10.75 9.28
C ASN A 130 -4.52 11.01 8.29
N VAL A 131 -5.57 10.17 8.29
CA VAL A 131 -6.83 10.37 7.54
C VAL A 131 -7.91 10.98 8.42
#